data_AF-A0A960YFT6-F1
#
_entry.id   AF-A0A960YFT6-F1
#
_cell.length_a   1.000
_cell.length_b   1.000
_cell.length_c   1.000
_cell.angle_alpha   90.00
_cell.angle_beta   90.00
_cell.angle_gamma   90.00
#
_symmetry.space_group_name_H-M   'P 1'
#
loop_
_entity.id
_entity.type
_entity.pdbx_description
1 polymer ?
#
loop_
_entity_poly.entity_id
_entity_poly.type
_entity_poly.pdbx_seq_one_letter_code
_entity_poly.pdbx_strand_id
1 'polypeptide(L)'
;MFGRGRVFEVATFRALDESEDDDPSLSDQDSLEEKARLEAEADQLDGDEDAPPSPGDDDDDEEEEDDDAEDEELSDDDEDSEDEAPPERRRRGRRSYDRGRHLLEFADQRYGTPAEDARRRDLTINGLFYSIGDFSVIDYVGGLDDLAAGVIRSIGDPDERFRGDPVRMIRALRHAGRTGFRIDPETWDAIVRHRALLADCSKARLLEEFYRDLRGGAALPSLRLMRETGVLAELLPALDQFLPAVAEGEPLPLPWRRLELLDACVAQGEDFDNGLLLGLLLAFPLLDTLEAQEASGSRPDTGRVAYRFLKPLTARLGVARRDTEHLFLIALSQRRLARCLEGHPVPGFFRSKPYFPSAYRLFELDAQARGLTPPPLIFGAGKRRRSRRRRRRRSERT
;
A
#
# COMPACT_ATOMS: atom_id res chain seq x y z
N MET A 1 49.05 18.55 1.05
CA MET A 1 47.89 19.30 0.51
C MET A 1 47.20 18.33 -0.44
N PHE A 2 46.14 17.63 -0.09
CA PHE A 2 44.87 18.06 0.50
C PHE A 2 44.44 17.16 1.68
N GLY A 3 43.56 17.70 2.51
CA GLY A 3 43.34 17.29 3.89
C GLY A 3 42.52 16.00 4.10
N ARG A 4 42.71 15.47 5.30
CA ARG A 4 41.98 14.35 5.94
C ARG A 4 40.47 14.43 5.66
N GLY A 5 39.99 13.54 4.80
CA GLY A 5 38.56 13.22 4.72
C GLY A 5 38.17 12.52 6.02
N ARG A 6 37.15 13.04 6.70
CA ARG A 6 36.49 12.34 7.80
C ARG A 6 35.86 11.08 7.21
N VAL A 7 36.32 9.92 7.65
CA VAL A 7 35.61 8.66 7.47
C VAL A 7 34.36 8.77 8.33
N PHE A 8 33.19 8.77 7.69
CA PHE A 8 31.92 8.61 8.40
C PHE A 8 31.60 7.12 8.37
N GLU A 9 31.73 6.48 9.52
CA GLU A 9 31.17 5.16 9.75
C GLU A 9 29.65 5.33 9.77
N VAL A 10 28.98 4.94 8.70
CA VAL A 10 27.52 4.95 8.63
C VAL A 10 27.03 3.76 9.43
N ALA A 11 26.82 3.97 10.73
CA ALA A 11 26.15 3.00 11.59
C ALA A 11 24.75 2.72 11.04
N THR A 12 24.49 1.46 10.77
CA THR A 12 23.17 0.92 10.48
C THR A 12 22.20 1.38 11.57
N PHE A 13 21.13 2.08 11.21
CA PHE A 13 20.13 2.55 12.17
C PHE A 13 19.48 1.37 12.91
N ARG A 14 19.84 1.20 14.17
CA ARG A 14 19.01 0.58 15.22
C ARG A 14 19.14 1.48 16.43
N ALA A 15 18.03 2.10 16.85
CA ALA A 15 17.97 2.72 18.17
C ALA A 15 18.04 1.58 19.19
N LEU A 16 19.15 1.49 19.92
CA LEU A 16 19.24 0.72 21.14
C LEU A 16 19.13 1.72 22.30
N ASP A 17 18.11 1.53 23.13
CA ASP A 17 17.98 2.23 24.41
C ASP A 17 19.22 1.93 25.26
N GLU A 18 19.85 2.98 25.78
CA GLU A 18 20.94 2.88 26.73
C GLU A 18 20.41 2.42 28.10
N SER A 19 20.68 1.17 28.46
CA SER A 19 20.96 0.79 29.85
C SER A 19 21.53 -0.64 29.95
N GLU A 20 22.61 -0.75 30.72
CA GLU A 20 23.13 -1.92 31.46
C GLU A 20 24.52 -2.45 31.03
N ASP A 21 25.45 -2.17 31.94
CA ASP A 21 26.81 -2.65 32.21
C ASP A 21 27.36 -3.87 31.43
N ASP A 22 28.52 -3.65 30.79
CA ASP A 22 29.42 -4.68 30.26
C ASP A 22 30.17 -5.43 31.40
N ASP A 23 30.05 -6.77 31.42
CA ASP A 23 31.02 -7.68 32.07
C ASP A 23 31.75 -8.50 30.97
N PRO A 24 33.05 -8.28 30.72
CA PRO A 24 33.76 -8.91 29.62
C PRO A 24 34.42 -10.21 30.07
N SER A 25 33.64 -11.27 30.23
CA SER A 25 34.15 -12.63 30.13
C SER A 25 32.99 -13.58 29.81
N LEU A 26 32.95 -14.12 28.59
CA LEU A 26 32.33 -15.42 28.18
C LEU A 26 32.02 -15.56 26.66
N SER A 27 32.35 -14.61 25.77
CA SER A 27 31.91 -14.67 24.36
C SER A 27 32.78 -15.45 23.36
N ASP A 28 33.97 -15.90 23.75
CA ASP A 28 34.95 -16.44 22.78
C ASP A 28 34.90 -17.96 22.63
N GLN A 29 34.11 -18.68 23.43
CA GLN A 29 34.01 -20.16 23.35
C GLN A 29 32.81 -20.62 22.50
N ASP A 30 31.65 -19.96 22.60
CA ASP A 30 30.46 -20.34 21.82
C ASP A 30 30.62 -20.04 20.31
N SER A 31 31.38 -19.00 19.98
CA SER A 31 31.64 -18.59 18.59
C SER A 31 32.61 -19.53 17.84
N LEU A 32 33.43 -20.30 18.56
CA LEU A 32 34.29 -21.34 17.97
C LEU A 32 33.55 -22.66 17.76
N GLU A 33 32.61 -23.02 18.64
CA GLU A 33 31.81 -24.24 18.49
C GLU A 33 30.75 -24.14 17.39
N GLU A 34 30.16 -22.95 17.18
CA GLU A 34 29.20 -22.73 16.09
C GLU A 34 29.87 -22.74 14.72
N LYS A 35 31.11 -22.23 14.63
CA LYS A 35 31.90 -22.23 13.40
C LYS A 35 32.37 -23.63 12.99
N ALA A 36 32.75 -24.46 13.97
CA ALA A 36 33.10 -25.87 13.74
C ALA A 36 31.88 -26.72 13.31
N ARG A 37 30.66 -26.35 13.75
CA ARG A 37 29.42 -27.01 13.32
C ARG A 37 29.08 -26.75 11.86
N LEU A 38 29.26 -25.51 11.40
CA LEU A 38 28.96 -25.11 10.02
C LEU A 38 29.99 -25.67 9.01
N GLU A 39 31.25 -25.83 9.40
CA GLU A 39 32.26 -26.50 8.54
C GLU A 39 32.00 -28.02 8.41
N ALA A 40 31.47 -28.68 9.45
CA ALA A 40 31.13 -30.10 9.39
C ALA A 40 29.86 -30.43 8.58
N GLU A 41 28.99 -29.44 8.37
CA GLU A 41 27.76 -29.57 7.56
C GLU A 41 28.02 -29.31 6.07
N ALA A 42 29.08 -28.56 5.74
CA ALA A 42 29.51 -28.33 4.35
C ALA A 42 30.21 -29.55 3.72
N ASP A 43 30.91 -30.37 4.52
CA ASP A 43 31.64 -31.56 4.05
C ASP A 43 30.74 -32.78 3.73
N GLN A 44 29.42 -32.69 3.96
CA GLN A 44 28.46 -33.78 3.71
C GLN A 44 27.64 -33.64 2.40
N LEU A 45 27.92 -32.64 1.57
CA LEU A 45 27.16 -32.39 0.33
C LEU A 45 27.96 -32.59 -0.97
N ASP A 46 29.23 -32.98 -0.91
CA ASP A 46 30.03 -33.38 -2.07
C ASP A 46 30.14 -34.90 -2.17
N GLY A 47 29.16 -35.53 -2.82
CA GLY A 47 29.19 -36.95 -3.15
C GLY A 47 27.90 -37.44 -3.76
N ASP A 48 27.69 -37.17 -5.05
CA ASP A 48 27.24 -38.18 -6.03
C ASP A 48 27.02 -37.50 -7.41
N GLU A 49 27.91 -37.82 -8.34
CA GLU A 49 27.76 -37.59 -9.78
C GLU A 49 26.80 -38.66 -10.35
N ASP A 50 25.71 -38.26 -11.01
CA ASP A 50 25.21 -38.96 -12.21
C ASP A 50 24.19 -38.09 -12.95
N ALA A 51 24.49 -37.77 -14.22
CA ALA A 51 23.66 -36.95 -15.10
C ALA A 51 22.90 -37.82 -16.13
N PRO A 52 21.61 -37.55 -16.41
CA PRO A 52 20.96 -38.04 -17.61
C PRO A 52 20.69 -36.92 -18.66
N PRO A 53 20.51 -37.29 -19.94
CA PRO A 53 20.75 -36.40 -21.08
C PRO A 53 19.52 -35.58 -21.51
N SER A 54 19.81 -34.49 -22.23
CA SER A 54 18.85 -33.62 -22.91
C SER A 54 18.06 -34.34 -24.01
N PRO A 55 16.78 -33.97 -24.22
CA PRO A 55 16.15 -33.94 -25.54
C PRO A 55 16.09 -32.47 -26.02
N GLY A 56 16.36 -32.13 -27.27
CA GLY A 56 16.01 -32.82 -28.51
C GLY A 56 14.89 -32.00 -29.16
N ASP A 57 15.26 -31.27 -30.22
CA ASP A 57 14.36 -30.52 -31.09
C ASP A 57 13.27 -31.44 -31.64
N ASP A 58 12.02 -30.96 -31.68
CA ASP A 58 11.02 -31.41 -32.65
C ASP A 58 9.99 -30.28 -32.87
N ASP A 59 9.71 -30.10 -34.15
CA ASP A 59 8.70 -29.25 -34.78
C ASP A 59 7.29 -29.49 -34.20
N ASP A 60 6.43 -28.48 -34.25
CA ASP A 60 5.08 -28.65 -34.82
C ASP A 60 4.41 -27.28 -34.99
N ASP A 61 4.16 -26.99 -36.27
CA ASP A 61 3.18 -26.04 -36.78
C ASP A 61 1.78 -26.42 -36.28
N GLU A 62 1.04 -25.49 -35.69
CA GLU A 62 -0.42 -25.58 -35.66
C GLU A 62 -1.01 -24.25 -36.14
N GLU A 63 -1.55 -24.35 -37.35
CA GLU A 63 -2.54 -23.49 -37.98
C GLU A 63 -3.76 -23.32 -37.06
N GLU A 64 -4.31 -22.11 -36.95
CA GLU A 64 -5.76 -21.97 -36.84
C GLU A 64 -6.23 -20.92 -37.85
N GLU A 65 -6.97 -21.45 -38.81
CA GLU A 65 -7.69 -20.77 -39.89
C GLU A 65 -8.91 -20.01 -39.39
N ASP A 66 -9.34 -19.12 -40.29
CA ASP A 66 -10.53 -18.30 -40.30
C ASP A 66 -11.84 -19.05 -39.97
N ASP A 67 -12.78 -18.33 -39.36
CA ASP A 67 -14.20 -18.66 -39.48
C ASP A 67 -15.00 -17.36 -39.76
N ASP A 68 -15.41 -17.27 -41.02
CA ASP A 68 -16.39 -16.33 -41.56
C ASP A 68 -17.77 -16.56 -40.93
N ALA A 69 -18.48 -15.48 -40.62
CA ALA A 69 -19.93 -15.53 -40.39
C ALA A 69 -20.61 -14.36 -41.11
N GLU A 70 -21.31 -14.75 -42.16
CA GLU A 70 -22.07 -14.05 -43.17
C GLU A 70 -23.09 -13.02 -42.62
N ASP A 71 -23.07 -11.83 -43.23
CA ASP A 71 -24.16 -10.85 -43.19
C ASP A 71 -25.31 -11.33 -44.12
N GLU A 72 -26.50 -11.56 -43.57
CA GLU A 72 -27.72 -11.68 -44.36
C GLU A 72 -28.39 -10.30 -44.49
N GLU A 73 -28.45 -9.82 -45.74
CA GLU A 73 -29.27 -8.70 -46.18
C GLU A 73 -30.77 -9.01 -46.08
N LEU A 74 -31.55 -8.01 -45.64
CA LEU A 74 -32.98 -7.93 -45.91
C LEU A 74 -33.30 -6.49 -46.33
N SER A 75 -33.56 -6.37 -47.62
CA SER A 75 -34.20 -5.26 -48.31
C SER A 75 -35.63 -5.05 -47.80
N ASP A 76 -36.10 -3.81 -47.80
CA ASP A 76 -37.30 -3.44 -48.55
C ASP A 76 -37.35 -1.91 -48.73
N ASP A 77 -37.78 -1.57 -49.94
CA ASP A 77 -37.81 -0.27 -50.61
C ASP A 77 -38.70 0.79 -49.93
N ASP A 78 -38.39 2.06 -50.18
CA ASP A 78 -39.37 2.99 -50.76
C ASP A 78 -38.68 4.27 -51.26
N GLU A 79 -39.05 4.64 -52.49
CA GLU A 79 -38.51 5.70 -53.33
C GLU A 79 -38.93 7.13 -52.93
N ASP A 80 -38.11 8.06 -53.45
CA ASP A 80 -38.44 9.39 -53.98
C ASP A 80 -38.20 10.68 -53.16
N SER A 81 -37.21 11.41 -53.70
CA SER A 81 -37.26 12.83 -54.12
C SER A 81 -36.53 13.90 -53.30
N GLU A 82 -35.57 14.51 -54.02
CA GLU A 82 -35.17 15.93 -54.05
C GLU A 82 -34.09 16.47 -53.09
N ASP A 83 -32.91 16.66 -53.72
CA ASP A 83 -31.92 17.73 -53.54
C ASP A 83 -32.09 18.72 -52.37
N GLU A 84 -31.24 18.61 -51.36
CA GLU A 84 -30.63 19.78 -50.71
C GLU A 84 -29.35 19.40 -49.94
N ALA A 85 -28.25 20.09 -50.24
CA ALA A 85 -26.92 19.85 -49.68
C ALA A 85 -26.88 20.13 -48.15
N PRO A 86 -26.27 19.25 -47.33
CA PRO A 86 -26.35 19.35 -45.87
C PRO A 86 -25.40 20.41 -45.29
N PRO A 87 -25.79 21.10 -44.20
CA PRO A 87 -25.00 22.18 -43.61
C PRO A 87 -23.77 21.65 -42.86
N GLU A 88 -22.70 22.45 -42.92
CA GLU A 88 -21.40 22.19 -42.32
C GLU A 88 -21.49 21.78 -40.84
N ARG A 89 -21.15 20.52 -40.57
CA ARG A 89 -20.88 20.03 -39.22
C ARG A 89 -19.64 20.75 -38.69
N ARG A 90 -19.85 21.64 -37.71
CA ARG A 90 -18.81 22.18 -36.83
C ARG A 90 -17.92 21.04 -36.34
N ARG A 91 -16.70 20.98 -36.89
CA ARG A 91 -15.63 20.08 -36.44
C ARG A 91 -15.38 20.38 -34.96
N ARG A 92 -15.88 19.53 -34.07
CA ARG A 92 -15.41 19.48 -32.68
C ARG A 92 -13.90 19.27 -32.74
N GLY A 93 -13.16 20.28 -32.29
CA GLY A 93 -11.71 20.24 -32.25
C GLY A 93 -11.25 18.95 -31.59
N ARG A 94 -10.49 18.15 -32.34
CA ARG A 94 -9.58 17.16 -31.76
C ARG A 94 -8.72 17.95 -30.78
N ARG A 95 -8.96 17.77 -29.48
CA ARG A 95 -8.01 18.19 -28.46
C ARG A 95 -6.71 17.50 -28.82
N SER A 96 -5.74 18.30 -29.25
CA SER A 96 -4.36 17.90 -29.44
C SER A 96 -3.95 17.26 -28.12
N TYR A 97 -3.86 15.93 -28.10
CA TYR A 97 -3.20 15.25 -26.99
C TYR A 97 -1.78 15.79 -26.98
N ASP A 98 -1.46 16.46 -25.86
CA ASP A 98 -0.20 17.10 -25.59
C ASP A 98 0.95 16.10 -25.78
N ARG A 99 1.56 16.15 -26.98
CA ARG A 99 2.71 15.35 -27.38
C ARG A 99 3.95 15.65 -26.53
N GLY A 100 3.89 16.67 -25.65
CA GLY A 100 4.96 17.02 -24.72
C GLY A 100 5.02 16.15 -23.46
N ARG A 101 3.86 15.72 -22.90
CA ARG A 101 3.87 14.93 -21.65
C ARG A 101 4.45 13.53 -21.81
N HIS A 102 4.24 12.92 -22.96
CA HIS A 102 4.73 11.58 -23.27
C HIS A 102 6.21 11.58 -23.74
N LEU A 103 6.83 12.75 -23.94
CA LEU A 103 8.22 12.84 -24.38
C LEU A 103 9.22 12.80 -23.22
N LEU A 104 8.79 13.17 -22.01
CA LEU A 104 9.64 13.16 -20.81
C LEU A 104 9.77 11.77 -20.17
N GLU A 105 8.81 10.87 -20.40
CA GLU A 105 8.84 9.50 -19.86
C GLU A 105 9.77 8.56 -20.67
N PHE A 106 10.07 8.88 -21.93
CA PHE A 106 10.84 8.00 -22.83
C PHE A 106 12.21 8.54 -23.26
N ALA A 107 12.53 9.82 -23.02
CA ALA A 107 13.83 10.38 -23.40
C ALA A 107 14.99 9.91 -22.49
N ASP A 108 14.69 9.39 -21.30
CA ASP A 108 15.67 9.21 -20.22
C ASP A 108 16.07 7.75 -19.94
N GLN A 109 15.71 6.83 -20.83
CA GLN A 109 16.06 5.40 -20.74
C GLN A 109 17.46 5.07 -21.29
N ARG A 110 18.28 6.09 -21.61
CA ARG A 110 19.69 5.87 -21.97
C ARG A 110 20.53 5.75 -20.71
N TYR A 111 21.35 4.71 -20.66
CA TYR A 111 22.41 4.55 -19.66
C TYR A 111 23.28 5.81 -19.62
N GLY A 112 23.55 6.29 -18.42
CA GLY A 112 24.37 7.48 -18.17
C GLY A 112 25.44 7.19 -17.13
N THR A 113 26.27 8.19 -16.87
CA THR A 113 27.22 8.18 -15.77
C THR A 113 26.48 8.15 -14.41
N PRO A 114 27.13 7.71 -13.31
CA PRO A 114 26.53 7.77 -11.98
C PRO A 114 26.04 9.17 -11.59
N ALA A 115 26.75 10.22 -12.02
CA ALA A 115 26.35 11.60 -11.81
C ALA A 115 25.06 11.99 -12.55
N GLU A 116 24.84 11.44 -13.75
CA GLU A 116 23.60 11.64 -14.51
C GLU A 116 22.44 10.85 -13.87
N ASP A 117 22.66 9.61 -13.43
CA ASP A 117 21.66 8.85 -12.68
C ASP A 117 21.25 9.56 -11.39
N ALA A 118 22.22 10.07 -10.63
CA ALA A 118 21.97 10.85 -9.40
C ALA A 118 20.97 11.98 -9.66
N ARG A 119 21.17 12.75 -10.74
CA ARG A 119 20.31 13.89 -11.12
C ARG A 119 18.89 13.47 -11.52
N ARG A 120 18.67 12.20 -11.91
CA ARG A 120 17.35 11.66 -12.28
C ARG A 120 16.54 11.15 -11.08
N ARG A 121 17.18 10.97 -9.92
CA ARG A 121 16.50 10.55 -8.68
C ARG A 121 15.61 11.65 -8.10
N ASP A 122 14.81 11.29 -7.12
CA ASP A 122 13.79 12.15 -6.52
C ASP A 122 14.34 13.07 -5.44
N LEU A 123 15.08 12.50 -4.49
CA LEU A 123 15.54 13.18 -3.28
C LEU A 123 17.06 13.13 -3.16
N THR A 124 17.67 14.20 -2.64
CA THR A 124 19.13 14.32 -2.49
C THR A 124 19.72 13.19 -1.66
N ILE A 125 19.08 12.83 -0.54
CA ILE A 125 19.49 11.71 0.33
C ILE A 125 19.41 10.34 -0.38
N ASN A 126 18.53 10.18 -1.36
CA ASN A 126 18.43 8.98 -2.19
C ASN A 126 19.44 9.01 -3.36
N GLY A 127 20.13 10.13 -3.57
CA GLY A 127 21.12 10.36 -4.63
C GLY A 127 22.55 9.96 -4.28
N LEU A 128 22.77 9.37 -3.10
CA LEU A 128 24.09 8.92 -2.64
C LEU A 128 24.48 7.58 -3.28
N PHE A 129 25.76 7.45 -3.65
CA PHE A 129 26.33 6.23 -4.19
C PHE A 129 27.42 5.70 -3.26
N TYR A 130 27.58 4.38 -3.21
CA TYR A 130 28.64 3.74 -2.44
C TYR A 130 29.59 2.99 -3.38
N SER A 131 30.88 3.25 -3.24
CA SER A 131 31.94 2.59 -3.98
C SER A 131 32.54 1.45 -3.16
N ILE A 132 32.42 0.22 -3.65
CA ILE A 132 33.04 -0.96 -3.03
C ILE A 132 34.56 -1.04 -3.23
N GLY A 133 35.11 -0.27 -4.17
CA GLY A 133 36.53 -0.33 -4.51
C GLY A 133 37.42 0.42 -3.52
N ASP A 134 36.91 1.51 -2.96
CA ASP A 134 37.62 2.38 -2.01
C ASP A 134 36.79 2.69 -0.76
N PHE A 135 35.65 2.01 -0.59
CA PHE A 135 34.73 2.15 0.55
C PHE A 135 34.26 3.60 0.77
N SER A 136 34.18 4.39 -0.32
CA SER A 136 33.78 5.80 -0.28
C SER A 136 32.29 5.99 -0.58
N VAL A 137 31.70 7.06 0.00
CA VAL A 137 30.38 7.56 -0.40
C VAL A 137 30.58 8.71 -1.38
N ILE A 138 29.94 8.60 -2.53
CA ILE A 138 29.99 9.59 -3.60
C ILE A 138 28.66 10.36 -3.62
N ASP A 139 28.78 11.68 -3.50
CA ASP A 139 27.65 12.60 -3.50
C ASP A 139 27.75 13.58 -4.67
N TYR A 140 26.81 13.50 -5.59
CA TYR A 140 26.72 14.38 -6.76
C TYR A 140 25.70 15.51 -6.60
N VAL A 141 24.92 15.51 -5.52
CA VAL A 141 23.69 16.32 -5.39
C VAL A 141 23.54 17.03 -4.04
N GLY A 142 24.52 16.89 -3.13
CA GLY A 142 24.48 17.47 -1.79
C GLY A 142 23.66 16.65 -0.79
N GLY A 143 23.48 15.35 -1.06
CA GLY A 143 22.73 14.44 -0.19
C GLY A 143 23.36 14.23 1.19
N LEU A 144 24.68 14.34 1.35
CA LEU A 144 25.35 14.19 2.64
C LEU A 144 25.03 15.36 3.57
N ASP A 145 25.00 16.58 3.05
CA ASP A 145 24.67 17.78 3.83
C ASP A 145 23.19 17.77 4.25
N ASP A 146 22.29 17.41 3.34
CA ASP A 146 20.86 17.27 3.65
C ASP A 146 20.60 16.11 4.64
N LEU A 147 21.34 14.99 4.52
CA LEU A 147 21.27 13.87 5.47
C LEU A 147 21.72 14.31 6.87
N ALA A 148 22.84 15.02 6.97
CA ALA A 148 23.34 15.55 8.24
C ALA A 148 22.39 16.60 8.86
N ALA A 149 21.69 17.37 8.02
CA ALA A 149 20.73 18.38 8.45
C ALA A 149 19.31 17.85 8.71
N GLY A 150 19.05 16.56 8.42
CA GLY A 150 17.72 15.95 8.53
C GLY A 150 16.70 16.58 7.59
N VAL A 151 17.07 16.75 6.31
CA VAL A 151 16.26 17.44 5.29
C VAL A 151 15.86 16.52 4.15
N ILE A 152 14.58 16.56 3.77
CA ILE A 152 14.06 15.99 2.54
C ILE A 152 14.00 17.10 1.48
N ARG A 153 14.90 17.03 0.50
CA ARG A 153 15.01 17.99 -0.61
C ARG A 153 14.88 17.29 -1.95
N SER A 154 14.11 17.86 -2.87
CA SER A 154 14.06 17.36 -4.25
C SER A 154 15.36 17.65 -5.00
N ILE A 155 15.80 16.70 -5.84
CA ILE A 155 16.93 16.94 -6.74
C ILE A 155 16.47 17.77 -7.95
N GLY A 156 17.09 18.93 -8.14
CA GLY A 156 16.74 19.90 -9.18
C GLY A 156 15.62 20.86 -8.75
N ASP A 157 14.96 21.50 -9.72
CA ASP A 157 13.82 22.38 -9.45
C ASP A 157 12.55 21.57 -9.13
N PRO A 158 12.02 21.60 -7.89
CA PRO A 158 10.86 20.81 -7.51
C PRO A 158 9.61 21.12 -8.36
N ASP A 159 9.45 22.34 -8.87
CA ASP A 159 8.33 22.69 -9.74
C ASP A 159 8.40 21.95 -11.09
N GLU A 160 9.58 21.79 -11.68
CA GLU A 160 9.75 21.01 -12.91
C GLU A 160 9.60 19.50 -12.64
N ARG A 161 10.19 19.02 -11.54
CA ARG A 161 10.18 17.58 -11.19
C ARG A 161 8.78 17.06 -10.92
N PHE A 162 7.96 17.80 -10.19
CA PHE A 162 6.58 17.39 -9.89
C PHE A 162 5.64 17.52 -11.07
N ARG A 163 5.89 18.44 -12.00
CA ARG A 163 5.16 18.46 -13.28
C ARG A 163 5.49 17.25 -14.15
N GLY A 164 6.75 16.81 -14.13
CA GLY A 164 7.20 15.63 -14.87
C GLY A 164 6.68 14.31 -14.29
N ASP A 165 6.74 14.14 -12.97
CA ASP A 165 6.22 12.96 -12.27
C ASP A 165 5.60 13.35 -10.92
N PRO A 166 4.28 13.62 -10.87
CA PRO A 166 3.61 14.09 -9.66
C PRO A 166 3.70 13.10 -8.48
N VAL A 167 3.90 11.81 -8.75
CA VAL A 167 4.03 10.76 -7.72
C VAL A 167 5.23 11.02 -6.78
N ARG A 168 6.24 11.78 -7.24
CA ARG A 168 7.38 12.19 -6.41
C ARG A 168 6.97 13.00 -5.18
N MET A 169 5.83 13.70 -5.22
CA MET A 169 5.29 14.39 -4.05
C MET A 169 4.93 13.40 -2.92
N ILE A 170 4.25 12.30 -3.25
CA ILE A 170 3.88 11.25 -2.29
C ILE A 170 5.15 10.62 -1.69
N ARG A 171 6.14 10.35 -2.54
CA ARG A 171 7.44 9.81 -2.10
C ARG A 171 8.16 10.74 -1.12
N ALA A 172 8.22 12.04 -1.42
CA ALA A 172 8.82 13.03 -0.52
C ALA A 172 8.14 13.05 0.86
N LEU A 173 6.80 13.06 0.89
CA LEU A 173 6.01 13.03 2.13
C LEU A 173 6.22 11.73 2.91
N ARG A 174 6.26 10.58 2.23
CA ARG A 174 6.60 9.27 2.83
C ARG A 174 7.98 9.29 3.47
N HIS A 175 8.99 9.77 2.74
CA HIS A 175 10.36 9.79 3.25
C HIS A 175 10.46 10.67 4.50
N ALA A 176 9.86 11.87 4.48
CA ALA A 176 9.77 12.73 5.64
C ALA A 176 9.05 12.05 6.82
N GLY A 177 7.91 11.39 6.55
CA GLY A 177 7.16 10.67 7.56
C GLY A 177 7.94 9.51 8.19
N ARG A 178 8.73 8.78 7.40
CA ARG A 178 9.54 7.64 7.86
C ARG A 178 10.78 8.04 8.66
N THR A 179 11.49 9.07 8.21
CA THR A 179 12.76 9.48 8.85
C THR A 179 12.57 10.52 9.94
N GLY A 180 11.41 11.17 10.01
CA GLY A 180 11.18 12.34 10.85
C GLY A 180 11.90 13.60 10.36
N PHE A 181 12.45 13.58 9.13
CA PHE A 181 13.16 14.72 8.56
C PHE A 181 12.18 15.80 8.11
N ARG A 182 12.61 17.06 8.18
CA ARG A 182 11.82 18.18 7.66
C ARG A 182 11.93 18.26 6.14
N ILE A 183 10.85 18.65 5.47
CA ILE A 183 10.89 18.93 4.03
C ILE A 183 11.47 20.33 3.81
N ASP A 184 12.36 20.47 2.84
CA ASP A 184 12.88 21.77 2.42
C ASP A 184 11.75 22.72 1.97
N PRO A 185 11.76 24.03 2.32
CA PRO A 185 10.65 24.94 2.02
C PRO A 185 10.27 25.01 0.54
N GLU A 186 11.24 25.01 -0.39
CA GLU A 186 10.94 25.07 -1.82
C GLU A 186 10.24 23.78 -2.28
N THR A 187 10.71 22.64 -1.76
CA THR A 187 10.10 21.33 -2.02
C THR A 187 8.68 21.27 -1.46
N TRP A 188 8.46 21.77 -0.23
CA TRP A 188 7.14 21.83 0.40
C TRP A 188 6.16 22.68 -0.40
N ASP A 189 6.55 23.92 -0.73
CA ASP A 189 5.68 24.83 -1.44
C ASP A 189 5.34 24.30 -2.85
N ALA A 190 6.28 23.64 -3.52
CA ALA A 190 6.03 22.98 -4.78
C ALA A 190 5.04 21.81 -4.65
N ILE A 191 5.10 21.00 -3.58
CA ILE A 191 4.10 19.96 -3.30
C ILE A 191 2.71 20.61 -3.20
N VAL A 192 2.60 21.68 -2.40
CA VAL A 192 1.33 22.39 -2.22
C VAL A 192 0.83 22.94 -3.56
N ARG A 193 1.68 23.61 -4.35
CA ARG A 193 1.30 24.16 -5.66
C ARG A 193 0.80 23.11 -6.64
N HIS A 194 1.47 21.95 -6.69
CA HIS A 194 1.27 20.95 -7.75
C HIS A 194 0.43 19.74 -7.36
N ARG A 195 -0.03 19.61 -6.10
CA ARG A 195 -0.82 18.47 -5.61
C ARG A 195 -1.99 18.04 -6.53
N ALA A 196 -2.64 18.98 -7.20
CA ALA A 196 -3.76 18.70 -8.11
C ALA A 196 -3.33 17.86 -9.35
N LEU A 197 -2.05 17.89 -9.73
CA LEU A 197 -1.51 17.06 -10.81
C LEU A 197 -1.58 15.56 -10.52
N LEU A 198 -1.74 15.16 -9.25
CA LEU A 198 -1.96 13.75 -8.88
C LEU A 198 -3.21 13.19 -9.54
N ALA A 199 -4.22 14.00 -9.85
CA ALA A 199 -5.42 13.55 -10.56
C ALA A 199 -5.14 13.05 -11.99
N ASP A 200 -4.02 13.47 -12.60
CA ASP A 200 -3.60 13.06 -13.95
C ASP A 200 -2.72 11.80 -13.93
N CYS A 201 -2.30 11.31 -12.76
CA CYS A 201 -1.46 10.12 -12.64
C CYS A 201 -2.22 8.82 -12.88
N SER A 202 -1.48 7.76 -13.25
CA SER A 202 -2.03 6.40 -13.27
C SER A 202 -2.53 6.01 -11.88
N LYS A 203 -3.81 5.61 -11.81
CA LYS A 203 -4.45 5.16 -10.57
C LYS A 203 -3.71 4.00 -9.92
N ALA A 204 -3.21 3.06 -10.73
CA ALA A 204 -2.44 1.93 -10.23
C ALA A 204 -1.15 2.36 -9.52
N ARG A 205 -0.42 3.35 -10.09
CA ARG A 205 0.80 3.90 -9.47
C ARG A 205 0.47 4.62 -8.15
N LEU A 206 -0.59 5.42 -8.12
CA LEU A 206 -1.03 6.09 -6.89
C LEU A 206 -1.43 5.09 -5.81
N LEU A 207 -2.15 4.03 -6.18
CA LEU A 207 -2.58 2.99 -5.25
C LEU A 207 -1.43 2.19 -4.66
N GLU A 208 -0.45 1.81 -5.49
CA GLU A 208 0.75 1.11 -5.05
C GLU A 208 1.50 1.96 -4.02
N GLU A 209 1.69 3.25 -4.32
CA GLU A 209 2.37 4.18 -3.43
C GLU A 209 1.58 4.37 -2.12
N PHE A 210 0.27 4.57 -2.21
CA PHE A 210 -0.59 4.69 -1.03
C PHE A 210 -0.50 3.45 -0.12
N TYR A 211 -0.54 2.25 -0.70
CA TYR A 211 -0.37 1.02 0.06
C TYR A 211 1.03 0.84 0.63
N ARG A 212 2.07 1.30 -0.07
CA ARG A 212 3.45 1.31 0.40
C ARG A 212 3.64 2.29 1.56
N ASP A 213 2.89 3.38 1.61
CA ASP A 213 2.86 4.29 2.77
C ASP A 213 2.28 3.59 4.00
N LEU A 214 1.12 2.96 3.84
CA LEU A 214 0.43 2.28 4.95
C LEU A 214 1.21 1.08 5.52
N ARG A 215 1.97 0.38 4.67
CA ARG A 215 2.85 -0.73 5.08
C ARG A 215 4.25 -0.27 5.48
N GLY A 216 4.50 1.03 5.53
CA GLY A 216 5.82 1.60 5.70
C GLY A 216 6.28 1.77 7.15
N GLY A 217 5.46 1.39 8.15
CA GLY A 217 5.73 1.64 9.58
C GLY A 217 5.70 3.12 9.95
N ALA A 218 5.14 3.96 9.08
CA ALA A 218 5.08 5.42 9.22
C ALA A 218 3.83 6.00 8.55
N ALA A 219 2.74 5.24 8.54
CA ALA A 219 1.45 5.61 7.98
C ALA A 219 0.90 6.87 8.66
N LEU A 220 0.96 6.97 9.99
CA LEU A 220 0.49 8.13 10.74
C LEU A 220 1.21 9.42 10.32
N PRO A 221 2.56 9.52 10.44
CA PRO A 221 3.24 10.76 10.09
C PRO A 221 3.13 11.07 8.59
N SER A 222 3.15 10.06 7.71
CA SER A 222 2.96 10.27 6.27
C SER A 222 1.58 10.83 5.93
N LEU A 223 0.51 10.28 6.51
CA LEU A 223 -0.87 10.77 6.30
C LEU A 223 -1.09 12.17 6.85
N ARG A 224 -0.40 12.55 7.95
CA ARG A 224 -0.43 13.93 8.46
C ARG A 224 0.18 14.90 7.46
N LEU A 225 1.37 14.61 6.95
CA LEU A 225 2.03 15.45 5.96
C LEU A 225 1.21 15.56 4.66
N MET A 226 0.59 14.45 4.21
CA MET A 226 -0.34 14.48 3.09
C MET A 226 -1.54 15.39 3.35
N ARG A 227 -2.05 15.39 4.59
CA ARG A 227 -3.17 16.25 4.97
C ARG A 227 -2.78 17.72 5.02
N GLU A 228 -1.66 18.04 5.66
CA GLU A 228 -1.13 19.40 5.78
C GLU A 228 -0.83 20.03 4.43
N THR A 229 -0.30 19.25 3.48
CA THR A 229 -0.05 19.70 2.11
C THR A 229 -1.29 19.72 1.21
N GLY A 230 -2.42 19.17 1.68
CA GLY A 230 -3.65 19.01 0.90
C GLY A 230 -3.63 17.86 -0.10
N VAL A 231 -2.54 17.09 -0.20
CA VAL A 231 -2.44 15.88 -1.04
C VAL A 231 -3.52 14.86 -0.66
N LEU A 232 -3.82 14.70 0.63
CA LEU A 232 -4.85 13.76 1.07
C LEU A 232 -6.24 14.12 0.54
N ALA A 233 -6.57 15.41 0.47
CA ALA A 233 -7.83 15.88 -0.09
C ALA A 233 -7.95 15.61 -1.60
N GLU A 234 -6.83 15.61 -2.33
CA GLU A 234 -6.81 15.24 -3.74
C GLU A 234 -6.98 13.73 -3.95
N LEU A 235 -6.29 12.91 -3.15
CA LEU A 235 -6.35 11.45 -3.28
C LEU A 235 -7.65 10.86 -2.73
N LEU A 236 -8.03 11.27 -1.52
CA LEU A 236 -9.08 10.67 -0.70
C LEU A 236 -9.91 11.74 0.03
N PRO A 237 -10.73 12.55 -0.67
CA PRO A 237 -11.54 13.60 -0.05
C PRO A 237 -12.43 13.07 1.09
N ALA A 238 -12.98 11.87 0.90
CA ALA A 238 -13.82 11.23 1.91
C ALA A 238 -13.03 10.94 3.18
N LEU A 239 -11.76 10.56 3.12
CA LEU A 239 -10.95 10.34 4.32
C LEU A 239 -10.60 11.66 5.00
N ASP A 240 -10.18 12.66 4.23
CA ASP A 240 -9.75 13.96 4.74
C ASP A 240 -10.84 14.66 5.58
N GLN A 241 -12.10 14.62 5.12
CA GLN A 241 -13.24 15.19 5.85
C GLN A 241 -13.54 14.49 7.20
N PHE A 242 -13.18 13.21 7.35
CA PHE A 242 -13.44 12.45 8.58
C PHE A 242 -12.29 12.47 9.57
N LEU A 243 -11.08 12.82 9.13
CA LEU A 243 -9.96 12.92 10.04
C LEU A 243 -10.13 14.17 10.92
N PRO A 244 -10.14 14.03 12.26
CA PRO A 244 -10.19 15.18 13.15
C PRO A 244 -8.84 15.93 13.11
N ALA A 245 -8.88 17.23 13.39
CA ALA A 245 -7.65 17.98 13.66
C ALA A 245 -6.93 17.41 14.89
N VAL A 246 -5.62 17.57 14.95
CA VAL A 246 -4.81 17.18 16.10
C VAL A 246 -4.43 18.46 16.82
N ALA A 247 -4.97 18.67 18.02
CA ALA A 247 -4.60 19.82 18.85
C ALA A 247 -3.29 19.54 19.59
N GLU A 248 -2.44 20.57 19.74
CA GLU A 248 -1.22 20.46 20.54
C GLU A 248 -1.56 20.17 22.00
N GLY A 249 -0.89 19.18 22.59
CA GLY A 249 -1.06 18.80 24.00
C GLY A 249 -2.29 17.93 24.29
N GLU A 250 -3.14 17.63 23.30
CA GLU A 250 -4.27 16.71 23.48
C GLU A 250 -3.93 15.28 23.04
N PRO A 251 -4.58 14.25 23.63
CA PRO A 251 -4.46 12.88 23.16
C PRO A 251 -4.85 12.73 21.70
N LEU A 252 -4.16 11.83 20.99
CA LEU A 252 -4.45 11.56 19.60
C LEU A 252 -5.89 11.08 19.41
N PRO A 253 -6.67 11.72 18.52
CA PRO A 253 -8.00 11.23 18.19
C PRO A 253 -7.96 9.81 17.63
N LEU A 254 -9.04 9.05 17.82
CA LEU A 254 -9.09 7.61 17.51
C LEU A 254 -8.59 7.22 16.10
N PRO A 255 -8.93 7.93 15.01
CA PRO A 255 -8.40 7.57 13.68
C PRO A 255 -6.87 7.62 13.61
N TRP A 256 -6.26 8.63 14.26
CA TRP A 256 -4.81 8.77 14.33
C TRP A 256 -4.20 7.72 15.26
N ARG A 257 -4.82 7.46 16.42
CA ARG A 257 -4.34 6.43 17.37
C ARG A 257 -4.35 5.03 16.75
N ARG A 258 -5.33 4.71 15.89
CA ARG A 258 -5.35 3.45 15.12
C ARG A 258 -4.17 3.34 14.15
N LEU A 259 -3.75 4.43 13.52
CA LEU A 259 -2.60 4.45 12.63
C LEU A 259 -1.28 4.32 13.38
N GLU A 260 -1.18 4.90 14.57
CA GLU A 260 -0.01 4.71 15.44
C GLU A 260 0.16 3.23 15.84
N LEU A 261 -0.93 2.55 16.17
CA LEU A 261 -0.91 1.12 16.45
C LEU A 261 -0.57 0.30 15.20
N LEU A 262 -1.10 0.68 14.02
CA LEU A 262 -0.70 0.06 12.76
C LEU A 262 0.81 0.17 12.54
N ASP A 263 1.38 1.36 12.74
CA ASP A 263 2.81 1.60 12.57
C ASP A 263 3.65 0.74 13.53
N ALA A 264 3.24 0.64 14.80
CA ALA A 264 3.88 -0.23 15.78
C ALA A 264 3.82 -1.72 15.38
N CYS A 265 2.68 -2.20 14.87
CA CYS A 265 2.51 -3.58 14.42
C CYS A 265 3.36 -3.89 13.19
N VAL A 266 3.39 -2.98 12.21
CA VAL A 266 4.24 -3.14 11.02
C VAL A 266 5.72 -3.14 11.41
N ALA A 267 6.14 -2.30 12.36
CA ALA A 267 7.51 -2.31 12.88
C ALA A 267 7.89 -3.64 13.57
N GLN A 268 6.91 -4.38 14.10
CA GLN A 268 7.08 -5.72 14.66
C GLN A 268 7.03 -6.85 13.59
N GLY A 269 6.90 -6.49 12.31
CA GLY A 269 6.85 -7.46 11.21
C GLY A 269 5.47 -8.06 10.95
N GLU A 270 4.39 -7.45 11.47
CA GLU A 270 3.04 -7.88 11.15
C GLU A 270 2.60 -7.43 9.75
N ASP A 271 2.02 -8.35 8.99
CA ASP A 271 1.49 -8.09 7.65
C ASP A 271 -0.01 -7.75 7.66
N PHE A 272 -0.39 -6.83 6.79
CA PHE A 272 -1.77 -6.36 6.64
C PHE A 272 -2.26 -6.50 5.21
N ASP A 273 -3.43 -7.11 5.02
CA ASP A 273 -4.08 -7.19 3.71
C ASP A 273 -4.71 -5.84 3.32
N ASN A 274 -4.89 -5.60 2.01
CA ASN A 274 -5.41 -4.34 1.48
C ASN A 274 -6.78 -3.96 2.07
N GLY A 275 -7.68 -4.93 2.24
CA GLY A 275 -9.01 -4.70 2.79
C GLY A 275 -8.96 -4.23 4.25
N LEU A 276 -8.04 -4.80 5.04
CA LEU A 276 -7.79 -4.38 6.42
C LEU A 276 -7.17 -2.97 6.50
N LEU A 277 -6.17 -2.66 5.66
CA LEU A 277 -5.56 -1.33 5.60
C LEU A 277 -6.60 -0.25 5.27
N LEU A 278 -7.42 -0.49 4.25
CA LEU A 278 -8.52 0.42 3.94
C LEU A 278 -9.55 0.45 5.08
N GLY A 279 -9.82 -0.69 5.73
CA GLY A 279 -10.73 -0.79 6.87
C GLY A 279 -10.30 0.07 8.06
N LEU A 280 -9.00 0.11 8.39
CA LEU A 280 -8.45 0.95 9.45
C LEU A 280 -8.76 2.44 9.26
N LEU A 281 -8.73 2.88 7.99
CA LEU A 281 -8.99 4.26 7.60
C LEU A 281 -10.48 4.58 7.48
N LEU A 282 -11.26 3.68 6.89
CA LEU A 282 -12.57 4.00 6.31
C LEU A 282 -13.75 3.21 6.90
N ALA A 283 -13.51 2.17 7.70
CA ALA A 283 -14.60 1.37 8.26
C ALA A 283 -15.51 2.22 9.16
N PHE A 284 -14.94 2.99 10.09
CA PHE A 284 -15.71 3.80 11.03
C PHE A 284 -16.40 4.98 10.34
N PRO A 285 -15.74 5.76 9.47
CA PRO A 285 -16.43 6.70 8.58
C PRO A 285 -17.64 6.10 7.85
N LEU A 286 -17.50 4.90 7.29
CA LEU A 286 -18.59 4.22 6.63
C LEU A 286 -19.73 3.86 7.61
N LEU A 287 -19.40 3.37 8.80
CA LEU A 287 -20.39 3.06 9.84
C LEU A 287 -21.14 4.32 10.30
N ASP A 288 -20.45 5.42 10.53
CA ASP A 288 -21.06 6.70 10.91
C ASP A 288 -22.04 7.17 9.82
N THR A 289 -21.68 7.02 8.53
CA THR A 289 -22.62 7.35 7.44
C THR A 289 -23.86 6.44 7.40
N LEU A 290 -23.71 5.16 7.75
CA LEU A 290 -24.83 4.22 7.82
C LEU A 290 -25.75 4.58 8.99
N GLU A 291 -25.19 4.85 10.16
CA GLU A 291 -25.94 5.22 11.37
C GLU A 291 -26.71 6.54 11.19
N ALA A 292 -26.09 7.55 10.56
CA ALA A 292 -26.77 8.80 10.22
C ALA A 292 -27.96 8.61 9.28
N GLN A 293 -27.89 7.66 8.33
CA GLN A 293 -29.02 7.32 7.45
C GLN A 293 -30.11 6.55 8.20
N GLU A 294 -29.76 5.60 9.08
CA GLU A 294 -30.72 4.89 9.94
C GLU A 294 -31.50 5.88 10.83
N ALA A 295 -30.81 6.87 11.41
CA ALA A 295 -31.41 7.91 12.24
C ALA A 295 -32.39 8.82 11.49
N SER A 296 -32.24 8.96 10.17
CA SER A 296 -33.17 9.74 9.32
C SER A 296 -34.52 9.07 9.05
N GLY A 297 -34.76 7.87 9.61
CA GLY A 297 -36.06 7.18 9.60
C GLY A 297 -36.31 6.26 8.40
N SER A 298 -35.39 6.20 7.43
CA SER A 298 -35.38 5.16 6.39
C SER A 298 -34.49 4.00 6.80
N ARG A 299 -34.93 2.75 6.61
CA ARG A 299 -34.00 1.59 6.62
C ARG A 299 -33.04 1.78 5.45
N PRO A 300 -31.76 2.08 5.68
CA PRO A 300 -30.85 2.31 4.56
C PRO A 300 -30.60 0.99 3.86
N ASP A 301 -30.60 1.04 2.54
CA ASP A 301 -29.94 0.02 1.73
C ASP A 301 -28.43 0.13 2.02
N THR A 302 -27.95 -0.71 2.93
CA THR A 302 -26.56 -0.76 3.39
C THR A 302 -25.60 -0.89 2.21
N GLY A 303 -25.95 -1.70 1.21
CA GLY A 303 -25.15 -1.88 0.01
C GLY A 303 -25.05 -0.60 -0.80
N ARG A 304 -26.17 0.11 -0.98
CA ARG A 304 -26.21 1.38 -1.72
C ARG A 304 -25.45 2.50 -1.01
N VAL A 305 -25.55 2.59 0.31
CA VAL A 305 -24.79 3.58 1.10
C VAL A 305 -23.29 3.29 1.00
N ALA A 306 -22.88 2.04 1.21
CA ALA A 306 -21.48 1.64 1.10
C ALA A 306 -20.93 1.85 -0.32
N TYR A 307 -21.69 1.50 -1.36
CA TYR A 307 -21.29 1.77 -2.73
C TYR A 307 -21.07 3.26 -2.97
N ARG A 308 -21.99 4.13 -2.53
CA ARG A 308 -21.84 5.59 -2.68
C ARG A 308 -20.62 6.12 -1.94
N PHE A 309 -20.36 5.61 -0.73
CA PHE A 309 -19.21 5.98 0.09
C PHE A 309 -17.87 5.55 -0.53
N LEU A 310 -17.81 4.33 -1.09
CA LEU A 310 -16.57 3.73 -1.60
C LEU A 310 -16.31 4.06 -3.08
N LYS A 311 -17.32 4.49 -3.84
CA LYS A 311 -17.20 4.86 -5.26
C LYS A 311 -16.09 5.91 -5.54
N PRO A 312 -15.85 6.93 -4.70
CA PRO A 312 -14.72 7.83 -4.88
C PRO A 312 -13.35 7.13 -4.82
N LEU A 313 -13.20 6.08 -4.01
CA LEU A 313 -11.94 5.31 -3.90
C LEU A 313 -11.61 4.62 -5.22
N THR A 314 -12.61 3.93 -5.80
CA THR A 314 -12.43 3.23 -7.08
C THR A 314 -12.25 4.24 -8.21
N ALA A 315 -12.94 5.37 -8.16
CA ALA A 315 -12.82 6.41 -9.17
C ALA A 315 -11.45 7.12 -9.16
N ARG A 316 -10.88 7.43 -7.98
CA ARG A 316 -9.62 8.20 -7.87
C ARG A 316 -8.38 7.35 -7.72
N LEU A 317 -8.39 6.36 -6.83
CA LEU A 317 -7.23 5.49 -6.59
C LEU A 317 -7.29 4.18 -7.38
N GLY A 318 -8.41 3.83 -8.01
CA GLY A 318 -8.51 2.57 -8.75
C GLY A 318 -8.45 1.33 -7.85
N VAL A 319 -8.91 1.45 -6.60
CA VAL A 319 -8.98 0.33 -5.65
C VAL A 319 -9.75 -0.85 -6.26
N ALA A 320 -9.19 -2.05 -6.14
CA ALA A 320 -9.81 -3.26 -6.66
C ALA A 320 -11.16 -3.53 -5.96
N ARG A 321 -12.14 -4.02 -6.74
CA ARG A 321 -13.47 -4.36 -6.21
C ARG A 321 -13.39 -5.33 -5.03
N ARG A 322 -12.53 -6.35 -5.13
CA ARG A 322 -12.25 -7.31 -4.05
C ARG A 322 -11.88 -6.62 -2.74
N ASP A 323 -11.01 -5.61 -2.80
CA ASP A 323 -10.54 -4.89 -1.60
C ASP A 323 -11.66 -4.03 -1.00
N THR A 324 -12.48 -3.39 -1.84
CA THR A 324 -13.65 -2.63 -1.36
C THR A 324 -14.74 -3.52 -0.74
N GLU A 325 -14.97 -4.70 -1.31
CA GLU A 325 -15.89 -5.69 -0.74
C GLU A 325 -15.35 -6.25 0.58
N HIS A 326 -14.04 -6.49 0.67
CA HIS A 326 -13.41 -6.95 1.90
C HIS A 326 -13.50 -5.90 3.00
N LEU A 327 -13.18 -4.63 2.72
CA LEU A 327 -13.39 -3.49 3.62
C LEU A 327 -14.84 -3.44 4.10
N PHE A 328 -15.81 -3.58 3.20
CA PHE A 328 -17.22 -3.49 3.55
C PHE A 328 -17.62 -4.57 4.56
N LEU A 329 -17.18 -5.81 4.33
CA LEU A 329 -17.42 -6.93 5.26
C LEU A 329 -16.73 -6.72 6.61
N ILE A 330 -15.50 -6.19 6.60
CA ILE A 330 -14.75 -5.81 7.81
C ILE A 330 -15.48 -4.71 8.59
N ALA A 331 -16.01 -3.70 7.91
CA ALA A 331 -16.73 -2.58 8.53
C ALA A 331 -18.03 -3.04 9.19
N LEU A 332 -18.90 -3.75 8.47
CA LEU A 332 -20.16 -4.26 9.04
C LEU A 332 -19.95 -5.20 10.22
N SER A 333 -18.82 -5.93 10.21
CA SER A 333 -18.43 -6.83 11.30
C SER A 333 -18.18 -6.07 12.61
N GLN A 334 -17.75 -4.80 12.57
CA GLN A 334 -17.46 -4.02 13.77
C GLN A 334 -18.71 -3.80 14.64
N ARG A 335 -19.89 -3.56 14.05
CA ARG A 335 -21.17 -3.44 14.80
C ARG A 335 -21.46 -4.69 15.62
N ARG A 336 -21.10 -5.86 15.09
CA ARG A 336 -21.28 -7.14 15.77
C ARG A 336 -20.22 -7.37 16.85
N LEU A 337 -18.96 -7.04 16.55
CA LEU A 337 -17.83 -7.21 17.47
C LEU A 337 -17.88 -6.24 18.65
N ALA A 338 -18.44 -5.03 18.46
CA ALA A 338 -18.67 -4.07 19.54
C ALA A 338 -19.48 -4.68 20.70
N ARG A 339 -20.46 -5.54 20.40
CA ARG A 339 -21.26 -6.25 21.42
C ARG A 339 -20.43 -7.22 22.26
N CYS A 340 -19.25 -7.62 21.80
CA CYS A 340 -18.36 -8.47 22.57
C CYS A 340 -17.69 -7.73 23.72
N LEU A 341 -17.55 -6.41 23.63
CA LEU A 341 -17.12 -5.57 24.76
C LEU A 341 -18.18 -5.56 25.87
N GLU A 342 -19.44 -5.78 25.53
CA GLU A 342 -20.57 -5.90 26.47
C GLU A 342 -20.71 -7.33 27.05
N GLY A 343 -19.76 -8.22 26.78
CA GLY A 343 -19.77 -9.61 27.27
C GLY A 343 -20.55 -10.60 26.40
N HIS A 344 -21.05 -10.19 25.22
CA HIS A 344 -21.72 -11.12 24.31
C HIS A 344 -20.70 -11.99 23.54
N PRO A 345 -20.91 -13.32 23.45
CA PRO A 345 -19.98 -14.19 22.73
C PRO A 345 -20.08 -14.00 21.22
N VAL A 346 -18.93 -14.13 20.53
CA VAL A 346 -18.88 -14.14 19.06
C VAL A 346 -19.51 -15.44 18.52
N PRO A 347 -20.57 -15.38 17.68
CA PRO A 347 -21.20 -16.57 17.13
C PRO A 347 -20.22 -17.46 16.34
N GLY A 348 -20.29 -18.79 16.54
CA GLY A 348 -19.37 -19.73 15.88
C GLY A 348 -19.38 -19.67 14.34
N PHE A 349 -20.56 -19.47 13.74
CA PHE A 349 -20.70 -19.36 12.28
C PHE A 349 -20.04 -18.09 11.69
N PHE A 350 -19.89 -17.06 12.53
CA PHE A 350 -19.27 -15.80 12.14
C PHE A 350 -17.74 -15.94 12.19
N ARG A 351 -17.22 -16.64 13.19
CA ARG A 351 -15.79 -17.00 13.30
C ARG A 351 -15.28 -17.84 12.12
N SER A 352 -16.16 -18.60 11.46
CA SER A 352 -15.79 -19.39 10.29
C SER A 352 -15.75 -18.61 8.97
N LYS A 353 -16.03 -17.30 8.96
CA LYS A 353 -16.02 -16.50 7.73
C LYS A 353 -14.58 -16.14 7.32
N PRO A 354 -14.25 -16.13 6.01
CA PRO A 354 -12.89 -15.82 5.55
C PRO A 354 -12.37 -14.45 5.96
N TYR A 355 -13.25 -13.44 6.03
CA TYR A 355 -12.91 -12.07 6.44
C TYR A 355 -12.84 -11.87 7.96
N PHE A 356 -13.14 -12.90 8.76
CA PHE A 356 -13.18 -12.79 10.22
C PHE A 356 -11.84 -12.38 10.84
N PRO A 357 -10.67 -12.95 10.43
CA PRO A 357 -9.38 -12.54 10.97
C PRO A 357 -9.12 -11.04 10.81
N SER A 358 -9.29 -10.50 9.60
CA SER A 358 -9.12 -9.06 9.34
C SER A 358 -10.14 -8.21 10.09
N ALA A 359 -11.40 -8.65 10.14
CA ALA A 359 -12.44 -7.95 10.90
C ALA A 359 -12.14 -7.89 12.40
N TYR A 360 -11.66 -9.00 12.95
CA TYR A 360 -11.28 -9.07 14.36
C TYR A 360 -10.02 -8.25 14.64
N ARG A 361 -9.05 -8.27 13.73
CA ARG A 361 -7.83 -7.48 13.89
C ARG A 361 -8.11 -5.98 13.93
N LEU A 362 -9.00 -5.49 13.06
CA LEU A 362 -9.47 -4.09 13.14
C LEU A 362 -10.14 -3.79 14.48
N PHE A 363 -10.96 -4.71 14.99
CA PHE A 363 -11.62 -4.55 16.29
C PHE A 363 -10.61 -4.50 17.45
N GLU A 364 -9.58 -5.35 17.44
CA GLU A 364 -8.52 -5.31 18.44
C GLU A 364 -7.79 -3.96 18.43
N LEU A 365 -7.38 -3.50 17.24
CA LEU A 365 -6.68 -2.23 17.09
C LEU A 365 -7.56 -1.05 17.52
N ASP A 366 -8.86 -1.04 17.20
CA ASP A 366 -9.77 0.02 17.66
C ASP A 366 -10.05 -0.06 19.18
N ALA A 367 -10.18 -1.26 19.75
CA ALA A 367 -10.31 -1.44 21.19
C ALA A 367 -9.07 -0.93 21.94
N GLN A 368 -7.87 -1.31 21.47
CA GLN A 368 -6.60 -0.84 22.02
C GLN A 368 -6.46 0.68 21.87
N ALA A 369 -6.87 1.26 20.73
CA ALA A 369 -6.86 2.71 20.52
C ALA A 369 -7.78 3.45 21.51
N ARG A 370 -8.86 2.80 21.98
CA ARG A 370 -9.76 3.32 23.02
C ARG A 370 -9.28 3.03 24.45
N GLY A 371 -8.13 2.37 24.63
CA GLY A 371 -7.64 1.93 25.94
C GLY A 371 -8.43 0.75 26.53
N LEU A 372 -9.14 -0.02 25.69
CA LEU A 372 -9.89 -1.20 26.09
C LEU A 372 -9.09 -2.46 25.79
N THR A 373 -9.29 -3.50 26.60
CA THR A 373 -8.72 -4.83 26.35
C THR A 373 -9.75 -5.67 25.60
N PRO A 374 -9.49 -6.07 24.34
CA PRO A 374 -10.39 -6.96 23.63
C PRO A 374 -10.44 -8.33 24.34
N PRO A 375 -11.61 -8.97 24.45
CA PRO A 375 -11.72 -10.30 25.06
C PRO A 375 -10.85 -11.30 24.30
N PRO A 376 -10.20 -12.26 24.97
CA PRO A 376 -9.39 -13.26 24.27
C PRO A 376 -10.27 -14.02 23.28
N LEU A 377 -9.77 -14.21 22.05
CA LEU A 377 -10.37 -15.16 21.12
C LEU A 377 -10.27 -16.55 21.74
N ILE A 378 -11.34 -17.01 22.39
CA ILE A 378 -11.46 -18.44 22.68
C ILE A 378 -11.66 -19.12 21.32
N PHE A 379 -10.56 -19.45 20.65
CA PHE A 379 -10.56 -20.35 19.50
C PHE A 379 -11.04 -21.70 20.03
N GLY A 380 -12.32 -21.99 19.83
CA GLY A 380 -12.86 -23.28 20.19
C GLY A 380 -12.09 -24.34 19.41
N ALA A 381 -11.35 -25.18 20.13
CA ALA A 381 -10.68 -26.35 19.58
C ALA A 381 -11.59 -27.05 18.56
N GLY A 382 -10.99 -27.42 17.44
CA GLY A 382 -11.66 -27.93 16.26
C GLY A 382 -12.77 -28.93 16.58
N LYS A 383 -13.88 -28.79 15.83
CA LYS A 383 -14.98 -29.74 15.67
C LYS A 383 -14.65 -31.14 16.22
N ARG A 384 -15.11 -31.47 17.42
CA ARG A 384 -15.38 -32.88 17.77
C ARG A 384 -16.37 -33.38 16.73
N ARG A 385 -15.89 -34.24 15.82
CA ARG A 385 -16.71 -34.98 14.85
C ARG A 385 -17.87 -35.57 15.63
N ARG A 386 -19.09 -35.06 15.40
CA ARG A 386 -20.31 -35.73 15.84
C ARG A 386 -20.30 -37.08 15.14
N SER A 387 -19.89 -38.13 15.86
CA SER A 387 -20.01 -39.50 15.39
C SER A 387 -21.48 -39.72 15.06
N ARG A 388 -21.79 -39.88 13.76
CA ARG A 388 -23.08 -40.36 13.30
C ARG A 388 -23.33 -41.70 13.96
N ARG A 389 -24.12 -41.74 15.03
CA ARG A 389 -24.70 -42.97 15.57
C ARG A 389 -25.63 -43.52 14.48
N ARG A 390 -25.11 -44.42 13.65
CA ARG A 390 -25.91 -45.30 12.79
C ARG A 390 -26.88 -46.05 13.70
N ARG A 391 -28.16 -45.66 13.69
CA ARG A 391 -29.28 -46.49 14.16
C ARG A 391 -29.32 -47.72 13.24
N ARG A 392 -28.69 -48.83 13.66
CA ARG A 392 -29.01 -50.16 13.12
C ARG A 392 -30.44 -50.47 13.56
N ARG A 393 -31.37 -50.44 12.60
CA ARG A 393 -32.68 -51.06 12.75
C ARG A 393 -32.46 -52.54 12.96
N ARG A 394 -32.97 -53.05 14.07
CA ARG A 394 -33.06 -54.47 14.42
C ARG A 394 -34.21 -55.03 13.58
N SER A 395 -33.92 -55.85 12.58
CA SER A 395 -34.88 -56.79 11.99
C SER A 395 -34.67 -58.14 12.67
N GLU A 396 -35.50 -58.43 13.67
CA GLU A 396 -35.75 -59.79 14.14
C GLU A 396 -37.26 -59.94 14.25
N ARG A 397 -37.76 -61.08 13.74
CA ARG A 397 -39.15 -61.59 13.70
C ARG A 397 -39.93 -61.06 12.49
N THR A 398 -40.38 -61.90 11.55
CA THR A 398 -40.95 -63.25 11.68
C THR A 398 -40.52 -64.19 10.56
#